data_AF-A0A5B7TTP0-F1
#
_entry.id   AF-A0A5B7TTP0-F1
#
_cell.length_a   1.000
_cell.length_b   1.000
_cell.length_c   1.000
_cell.angle_alpha   90.00
_cell.angle_beta   90.00
_cell.angle_gamma   90.00
#
_symmetry.space_group_name_H-M   'P 1'
#
loop_
_entity.id
_entity.type
_entity.pdbx_description
1 polymer ?
#
loop_
_entity_poly.entity_id
_entity_poly.type
_entity_poly.pdbx_seq_one_letter_code
_entity_poly.pdbx_strand_id
1 'polypeptide(L)'
;MKNFKTLSTILIALLFMSACTAETNEKTPIISGEGIISLTGDDTASVGNSLKLGAMAYGRKDLTGTEESIIIAPEESIISEDSPTLSPSDPEYVSSIINFKDDKNAFVIVATKELVSIVIVTNGIKRRYVCDSKFNTSVNCGAITIDPKTKKVIFYETTVKNTNTGTLLTLNGTLTWN
;
A
#
# COMPACT_ATOMS: atom_id res chain seq x y z
N MET A 1 -64.14 -7.92 -58.23
CA MET A 1 -64.27 -9.27 -57.65
C MET A 1 -63.04 -9.54 -56.78
N LYS A 2 -63.27 -10.26 -55.69
CA LYS A 2 -62.42 -10.51 -54.49
C LYS A 2 -60.98 -10.92 -54.78
N ASN A 3 -60.07 -10.58 -53.85
CA ASN A 3 -58.96 -11.37 -53.27
C ASN A 3 -58.32 -10.49 -52.16
N PHE A 4 -58.67 -10.55 -50.87
CA PHE A 4 -58.46 -11.56 -49.82
C PHE A 4 -57.02 -11.68 -49.28
N LYS A 5 -56.84 -11.04 -48.10
CA LYS A 5 -56.16 -11.53 -46.87
C LYS A 5 -54.63 -11.39 -46.65
N THR A 6 -54.36 -10.84 -45.45
CA THR A 6 -53.35 -11.21 -44.42
C THR A 6 -51.88 -10.86 -44.73
N LEU A 7 -51.00 -10.50 -43.79
CA LEU A 7 -50.92 -10.76 -42.35
C LEU A 7 -49.97 -9.71 -41.69
N SER A 8 -50.11 -9.60 -40.37
CA SER A 8 -49.36 -8.84 -39.37
C SER A 8 -47.83 -9.10 -39.34
N THR A 9 -47.15 -8.50 -38.35
CA THR A 9 -45.76 -8.70 -37.84
C THR A 9 -44.62 -7.97 -38.58
N ILE A 10 -43.67 -7.23 -37.98
CA ILE A 10 -43.20 -7.06 -36.60
C ILE A 10 -42.56 -5.66 -36.42
N LEU A 11 -42.89 -5.02 -35.29
CA LEU A 11 -42.21 -3.88 -34.68
C LEU A 11 -41.19 -4.43 -33.68
N ILE A 12 -39.88 -4.21 -33.86
CA ILE A 12 -38.91 -4.24 -32.75
C ILE A 12 -37.93 -3.09 -32.95
N ALA A 13 -38.11 -2.08 -32.09
CA ALA A 13 -37.18 -0.98 -31.89
C ALA A 13 -35.86 -1.54 -31.35
N LEU A 14 -34.74 -1.23 -32.03
CA LEU A 14 -33.41 -1.46 -31.50
C LEU A 14 -33.24 -0.59 -30.24
N LEU A 15 -33.23 -1.27 -29.09
CA LEU A 15 -32.84 -0.73 -27.81
C LEU A 15 -31.37 -0.29 -27.89
N PHE A 16 -31.15 1.00 -27.64
CA PHE A 16 -29.86 1.55 -27.25
C PHE A 16 -29.39 0.86 -25.96
N MET A 17 -28.60 -0.20 -26.09
CA MET A 17 -27.77 -0.68 -24.99
C MET A 17 -26.59 0.28 -24.85
N SER A 18 -26.79 1.35 -24.10
CA SER A 18 -25.71 2.06 -23.43
C SER A 18 -25.04 1.08 -22.47
N ALA A 19 -23.99 0.42 -22.93
CA ALA A 19 -23.08 -0.31 -22.08
C ALA A 19 -22.34 0.71 -21.20
N CYS A 20 -22.93 1.05 -20.05
CA CYS A 20 -22.16 1.49 -18.90
C CYS A 20 -21.27 0.31 -18.52
N THR A 21 -20.02 0.32 -18.95
CA THR A 21 -18.95 -0.39 -18.26
C THR A 21 -18.92 0.17 -16.84
N ALA A 22 -19.57 -0.52 -15.92
CA ALA A 22 -19.27 -0.36 -14.51
C ALA A 22 -17.79 -0.74 -14.38
N GLU A 23 -16.92 0.24 -14.13
CA GLU A 23 -15.58 -0.02 -13.62
C GLU A 23 -15.78 -0.75 -12.30
N THR A 24 -15.77 -2.08 -12.36
CA THR A 24 -15.54 -2.90 -11.18
C THR A 24 -14.19 -2.44 -10.64
N ASN A 25 -14.22 -1.71 -9.53
CA ASN A 25 -13.06 -1.49 -8.68
C ASN A 25 -12.59 -2.88 -8.22
N GLU A 26 -11.83 -3.56 -9.08
CA GLU A 26 -11.14 -4.79 -8.71
C GLU A 26 -10.18 -4.41 -7.60
N LYS A 27 -10.49 -4.87 -6.38
CA LYS A 27 -9.59 -4.76 -5.25
C LYS A 27 -8.26 -5.38 -5.68
N THR A 28 -7.18 -4.61 -5.63
CA THR A 28 -5.85 -5.12 -5.96
C THR A 28 -5.51 -6.23 -4.96
N PRO A 29 -5.17 -7.44 -5.43
CA PRO A 29 -4.92 -8.57 -4.53
C PRO A 29 -3.79 -8.27 -3.56
N ILE A 30 -3.81 -8.93 -2.39
CA ILE A 30 -2.67 -8.98 -1.48
C ILE A 30 -1.60 -9.82 -2.14
N ILE A 31 -0.36 -9.32 -2.15
CA ILE A 31 0.70 -9.92 -2.91
C ILE A 31 1.83 -10.38 -1.98
N SER A 32 2.33 -11.59 -2.22
CA SER A 32 3.59 -12.05 -1.64
C SER A 32 4.73 -11.17 -2.16
N GLY A 33 5.38 -10.44 -1.26
CA GLY A 33 6.53 -9.61 -1.56
C GLY A 33 7.82 -10.31 -1.17
N GLU A 34 8.91 -10.03 -1.87
CA GLU A 34 10.25 -10.52 -1.56
C GLU A 34 11.26 -9.38 -1.55
N GLY A 35 12.22 -9.45 -0.62
CA GLY A 35 13.32 -8.51 -0.53
C GLY A 35 13.74 -8.20 0.91
N ILE A 36 14.82 -7.44 1.02
CA ILE A 36 15.38 -6.98 2.30
C ILE A 36 15.65 -5.50 2.18
N ILE A 37 15.23 -4.74 3.19
CA ILE A 37 15.64 -3.35 3.38
C ILE A 37 16.76 -3.36 4.41
N SER A 38 17.95 -2.91 4.04
CA SER A 38 19.03 -2.61 4.96
C SER A 38 18.80 -1.27 5.64
N LEU A 39 19.05 -1.22 6.94
CA LEU A 39 18.91 -0.05 7.79
C LEU A 39 20.27 0.42 8.28
N THR A 40 20.51 1.73 8.21
CA THR A 40 21.66 2.40 8.82
C THR A 40 21.19 3.66 9.58
N GLY A 41 21.97 4.13 10.54
CA GLY A 41 21.65 5.33 11.34
C GLY A 41 21.58 5.04 12.84
N ASP A 42 21.24 6.06 13.61
CA ASP A 42 21.39 6.06 15.07
C ASP A 42 20.47 5.05 15.77
N ASP A 43 19.31 4.77 15.16
CA ASP A 43 18.28 3.93 15.74
C ASP A 43 18.49 2.42 15.49
N THR A 44 19.46 2.01 14.66
CA THR A 44 19.65 0.60 14.29
C THR A 44 20.03 -0.29 15.47
N ALA A 45 20.69 0.26 16.50
CA ALA A 45 20.94 -0.45 17.75
C ALA A 45 19.63 -0.88 18.46
N SER A 46 18.53 -0.18 18.20
CA SER A 46 17.20 -0.45 18.77
C SER A 46 16.27 -1.24 17.86
N VAL A 47 16.37 -1.04 16.54
CA VAL A 47 15.43 -1.63 15.55
C VAL A 47 16.05 -2.74 14.69
N GLY A 48 17.35 -2.98 14.82
CA GLY A 48 18.10 -3.87 13.96
C GLY A 48 18.63 -3.20 12.70
N ASN A 49 19.34 -3.99 11.89
CA ASN A 49 20.02 -3.52 10.68
C ASN A 49 19.28 -3.89 9.38
N SER A 50 18.17 -4.61 9.47
CA SER A 50 17.40 -5.01 8.30
C SER A 50 15.94 -5.30 8.60
N LEU A 51 15.10 -5.11 7.59
CA LEU A 51 13.69 -5.50 7.57
C LEU A 51 13.50 -6.50 6.43
N LYS A 52 13.12 -7.72 6.79
CA LYS A 52 12.79 -8.78 5.82
C LYS A 52 11.30 -8.68 5.48
N LEU A 53 11.02 -8.45 4.21
CA LEU A 53 9.66 -8.32 3.68
C LEU A 53 8.99 -9.70 3.55
N GLY A 54 7.66 -9.74 3.68
CA GLY A 54 6.90 -10.85 3.11
C GLY A 54 5.49 -10.52 2.59
N ALA A 55 4.83 -9.47 3.06
CA ALA A 55 3.55 -9.03 2.50
C ALA A 55 3.62 -7.63 1.90
N MET A 56 3.06 -7.48 0.70
CA MET A 56 2.97 -6.21 -0.01
C MET A 56 1.59 -5.98 -0.61
N ALA A 57 1.20 -4.71 -0.69
CA ALA A 57 0.03 -4.29 -1.46
C ALA A 57 0.29 -2.93 -2.10
N TYR A 58 0.09 -2.85 -3.41
CA TYR A 58 0.15 -1.59 -4.17
C TYR A 58 -1.27 -1.10 -4.48
N GLY A 59 -1.49 0.20 -4.50
CA GLY A 59 -2.74 0.79 -4.99
C GLY A 59 -3.94 0.70 -4.05
N ARG A 60 -3.71 0.38 -2.77
CA ARG A 60 -4.75 0.27 -1.75
C ARG A 60 -5.19 1.65 -1.23
N LYS A 61 -5.81 2.45 -2.10
CA LYS A 61 -6.38 3.76 -1.75
C LYS A 61 -7.36 3.68 -0.59
N ASP A 62 -8.08 2.57 -0.49
CA ASP A 62 -8.99 2.28 0.62
C ASP A 62 -8.27 2.16 1.97
N LEU A 63 -6.99 1.77 1.99
CA LEU A 63 -6.18 1.64 3.21
C LEU A 63 -5.25 2.84 3.45
N THR A 64 -4.76 3.50 2.41
CA THR A 64 -3.75 4.56 2.52
C THR A 64 -4.27 5.95 2.18
N GLY A 65 -5.47 6.05 1.61
CA GLY A 65 -6.02 7.26 1.02
C GLY A 65 -5.43 7.64 -0.34
N THR A 66 -4.48 6.87 -0.90
CA THR A 66 -3.75 7.23 -2.11
C THR A 66 -3.58 6.07 -3.10
N GLU A 67 -3.80 6.34 -4.39
CA GLU A 67 -3.73 5.32 -5.46
C GLU A 67 -2.30 4.90 -5.84
N GLU A 68 -1.32 5.79 -5.69
CA GLU A 68 0.08 5.48 -5.96
C GLU A 68 0.86 5.27 -4.66
N SER A 69 0.42 4.29 -3.86
CA SER A 69 1.07 3.92 -2.62
C SER A 69 1.34 2.43 -2.52
N ILE A 70 2.30 2.10 -1.68
CA ILE A 70 2.63 0.73 -1.35
C ILE A 70 2.64 0.52 0.16
N ILE A 71 2.10 -0.61 0.58
CA ILE A 71 2.15 -1.13 1.95
C ILE A 71 3.11 -2.30 1.94
N ILE A 72 4.02 -2.34 2.92
CA ILE A 72 5.06 -3.36 3.09
C ILE A 72 5.01 -3.81 4.55
N ALA A 73 4.94 -5.12 4.77
CA ALA A 73 4.88 -5.75 6.10
C ALA A 73 5.79 -6.98 6.16
N PRO A 74 6.17 -7.46 7.37
CA PRO A 74 7.08 -8.59 7.54
C PRO A 74 6.49 -9.89 6.99
N GLU A 75 7.34 -10.91 6.94
CA GLU A 75 6.93 -12.28 6.65
C GLU A 75 5.73 -12.72 7.50
N GLU A 76 4.86 -13.51 6.88
CA GLU A 76 3.67 -14.10 7.52
C GLU A 76 2.65 -13.06 8.04
N SER A 77 2.76 -11.79 7.61
CA SER A 77 1.72 -10.78 7.84
C SER A 77 0.62 -10.89 6.79
N ILE A 78 -0.61 -10.53 7.18
CA ILE A 78 -1.77 -10.51 6.28
C ILE A 78 -2.31 -9.08 6.25
N ILE A 79 -2.27 -8.44 5.08
CA ILE A 79 -2.90 -7.14 4.85
C ILE A 79 -4.39 -7.39 4.58
N SER A 80 -5.31 -6.66 5.18
CA SER A 80 -6.76 -6.85 5.02
C SER A 80 -7.20 -6.63 3.56
N GLU A 81 -8.09 -7.49 3.04
CA GLU A 81 -8.78 -7.26 1.77
C GLU A 81 -9.93 -6.26 1.89
N ASP A 82 -10.42 -6.07 3.10
CA ASP A 82 -11.53 -5.18 3.38
C ASP A 82 -11.05 -3.80 3.79
N SER A 83 -11.85 -2.80 3.40
CA SER A 83 -11.64 -1.43 3.81
C SER A 83 -11.80 -1.31 5.33
N PRO A 84 -10.98 -0.48 5.99
CA PRO A 84 -11.04 -0.31 7.43
C PRO A 84 -12.38 0.29 7.85
N THR A 85 -12.87 -0.19 8.98
CA THR A 85 -13.99 0.44 9.70
C THR A 85 -13.53 1.56 10.62
N LEU A 86 -12.24 1.56 10.99
CA LEU A 86 -11.62 2.56 11.84
C LEU A 86 -11.11 3.75 11.02
N SER A 87 -11.12 4.94 11.64
CA SER A 87 -10.48 6.13 11.08
C SER A 87 -8.96 5.95 11.05
N PRO A 88 -8.23 6.46 10.03
CA PRO A 88 -6.76 6.49 10.03
C PRO A 88 -6.13 7.20 11.24
N SER A 89 -6.89 8.05 11.93
CA SER A 89 -6.46 8.71 13.18
C SER A 89 -6.56 7.80 14.42
N ASP A 90 -7.20 6.64 14.30
CA ASP A 90 -7.38 5.70 15.39
C ASP A 90 -6.05 4.98 15.71
N PRO A 91 -5.62 4.92 16.98
CA PRO A 91 -4.41 4.19 17.38
C PRO A 91 -4.38 2.70 16.96
N GLU A 92 -5.55 2.07 16.79
CA GLU A 92 -5.71 0.67 16.40
C GLU A 92 -5.87 0.49 14.88
N TYR A 93 -5.84 1.57 14.10
CA TYR A 93 -6.02 1.52 12.64
C TYR A 93 -5.09 0.51 11.97
N VAL A 94 -3.79 0.56 12.26
CA VAL A 94 -2.79 -0.33 11.65
C VAL A 94 -3.08 -1.79 11.96
N SER A 95 -3.43 -2.12 13.21
CA SER A 95 -3.81 -3.49 13.61
C SER A 95 -5.14 -3.94 13.02
N SER A 96 -6.01 -3.02 12.61
CA SER A 96 -7.27 -3.36 11.93
C SER A 96 -7.09 -3.72 10.45
N ILE A 97 -5.99 -3.25 9.83
CA ILE A 97 -5.72 -3.48 8.40
C ILE A 97 -4.55 -4.42 8.14
N ILE A 98 -3.75 -4.75 9.15
CA ILE A 98 -2.64 -5.70 9.03
C ILE A 98 -2.63 -6.60 10.26
N ASN A 99 -2.72 -7.90 10.04
CA ASN A 99 -2.54 -8.92 11.06
C ASN A 99 -1.09 -9.41 11.07
N PHE A 100 -0.41 -9.28 12.21
CA PHE A 100 0.97 -9.72 12.40
C PHE A 100 1.00 -11.05 13.13
N LYS A 101 1.87 -11.97 12.69
CA LYS A 101 2.16 -13.20 13.44
C LYS A 101 2.90 -12.92 14.75
N ASP A 102 3.84 -11.98 14.74
CA ASP A 102 4.56 -11.49 15.92
C ASP A 102 4.40 -9.97 16.03
N ASP A 103 3.41 -9.52 16.78
CA ASP A 103 3.10 -8.11 17.00
C ASP A 103 4.15 -7.38 17.86
N LYS A 104 5.04 -8.12 18.52
CA LYS A 104 6.15 -7.55 19.32
C LYS A 104 7.38 -7.28 18.47
N ASN A 105 7.52 -7.93 17.31
CA ASN A 105 8.62 -7.75 16.37
C ASN A 105 8.09 -7.59 14.94
N ALA A 106 7.28 -6.56 14.74
CA ALA A 106 6.61 -6.26 13.47
C ALA A 106 7.11 -4.94 12.86
N PHE A 107 6.78 -4.72 11.59
CA PHE A 107 6.88 -3.40 10.98
C PHE A 107 5.78 -3.16 9.96
N VAL A 108 5.53 -1.90 9.64
CA VAL A 108 4.72 -1.49 8.50
C VAL A 108 5.40 -0.29 7.86
N ILE A 109 5.60 -0.35 6.56
CA ILE A 109 6.00 0.80 5.75
C ILE A 109 4.86 1.12 4.80
N VAL A 110 4.41 2.37 4.82
CA VAL A 110 3.56 2.94 3.77
C VAL A 110 4.38 3.97 3.03
N ALA A 111 4.58 3.76 1.73
CA ALA A 111 5.39 4.64 0.92
C ALA A 111 4.67 5.09 -0.36
N THR A 112 4.94 6.33 -0.74
CA THR A 112 4.68 6.89 -2.07
C THR A 112 6.03 7.36 -2.64
N LYS A 113 6.03 7.99 -3.82
CA LYS A 113 7.25 8.61 -4.36
C LYS A 113 7.77 9.78 -3.51
N GLU A 114 6.91 10.44 -2.73
CA GLU A 114 7.23 11.69 -2.02
C GLU A 114 7.13 11.59 -0.48
N LEU A 115 6.53 10.51 0.04
CA LEU A 115 6.22 10.32 1.46
C LEU A 115 6.54 8.90 1.89
N VAL A 116 7.13 8.74 3.08
CA VAL A 116 7.25 7.45 3.75
C VAL A 116 6.81 7.59 5.20
N SER A 117 5.96 6.66 5.64
CA SER A 117 5.59 6.45 7.04
C SER A 117 5.98 5.04 7.45
N ILE A 118 6.69 4.91 8.55
CA ILE A 118 7.15 3.62 9.08
C ILE A 118 6.75 3.49 10.53
N VAL A 119 6.24 2.31 10.88
CA VAL A 119 6.18 1.85 12.27
C VAL A 119 7.08 0.62 12.38
N ILE A 120 8.02 0.63 13.32
CA ILE A 120 8.81 -0.55 13.68
C ILE A 120 8.54 -0.88 15.14
N VAL A 121 8.21 -2.13 15.41
CA VAL A 121 8.02 -2.67 16.75
C VAL A 121 9.14 -3.65 17.03
N THR A 122 9.84 -3.45 18.14
CA THR A 122 10.89 -4.38 18.59
C THR A 122 10.71 -4.60 20.08
N ASN A 123 10.57 -5.87 20.48
CA ASN A 123 10.21 -6.25 21.85
C ASN A 123 8.98 -5.48 22.40
N GLY A 124 7.98 -5.23 21.54
CA GLY A 124 6.76 -4.49 21.88
C GLY A 124 6.91 -2.97 21.94
N ILE A 125 8.12 -2.43 21.73
CA ILE A 125 8.37 -0.98 21.73
C ILE A 125 8.15 -0.43 20.32
N LYS A 126 7.11 0.39 20.15
CA LYS A 126 6.76 1.04 18.88
C LYS A 126 7.60 2.29 18.64
N ARG A 127 8.24 2.37 17.47
CA ARG A 127 8.95 3.56 16.96
C ARG A 127 8.34 3.97 15.63
N ARG A 128 8.15 5.28 15.44
CA ARG A 128 7.48 5.84 14.26
C ARG A 128 8.43 6.77 13.53
N TYR A 129 8.55 6.58 12.23
CA TYR A 129 9.43 7.36 11.36
C TYR A 129 8.65 7.94 10.20
N VAL A 130 9.00 9.17 9.80
CA VAL A 130 8.37 9.83 8.65
C VAL A 130 9.40 10.61 7.84
N CYS A 131 9.19 10.67 6.53
CA CYS A 131 9.82 11.64 5.65
C CYS A 131 8.77 12.24 4.73
N ASP A 132 9.04 13.45 4.25
CA ASP A 132 8.15 14.17 3.35
C ASP A 132 8.93 15.14 2.46
N SER A 133 8.98 14.80 1.17
CA SER A 133 9.62 15.62 0.13
C SER A 133 8.65 16.62 -0.52
N LYS A 134 7.35 16.55 -0.21
CA LYS A 134 6.30 17.35 -0.84
C LYS A 134 5.96 18.61 -0.04
N PHE A 135 5.70 18.45 1.26
CA PHE A 135 5.28 19.55 2.13
C PHE A 135 6.41 20.05 3.04
N ASN A 136 7.60 19.44 2.99
CA ASN A 136 8.76 19.80 3.81
C ASN A 136 8.44 19.87 5.32
N THR A 137 7.48 19.05 5.78
CA THR A 137 7.09 18.99 7.20
C THR A 137 8.02 18.11 8.03
N SER A 138 8.86 17.33 7.36
CA SER A 138 9.87 16.44 7.96
C SER A 138 11.19 16.54 7.18
N VAL A 139 12.02 15.50 7.27
CA VAL A 139 13.20 15.32 6.41
C VAL A 139 12.78 14.94 4.99
N ASN A 140 13.58 15.36 4.01
CA ASN A 140 13.42 14.91 2.63
C ASN A 140 13.62 13.39 2.56
N CYS A 141 12.76 12.70 1.82
CA CYS A 141 12.78 11.25 1.71
C CYS A 141 14.00 10.70 0.97
N GLY A 142 14.71 11.50 0.16
CA GLY A 142 15.68 10.98 -0.80
C GLY A 142 15.00 10.32 -1.99
N ALA A 143 15.61 9.27 -2.55
CA ALA A 143 15.13 8.63 -3.77
C ALA A 143 14.29 7.39 -3.47
N ILE A 144 13.02 7.42 -3.90
CA ILE A 144 12.11 6.26 -3.85
C ILE A 144 11.56 6.05 -5.26
N THR A 145 11.72 4.83 -5.77
CA THR A 145 11.11 4.43 -7.04
C THR A 145 10.06 3.37 -6.78
N ILE A 146 8.83 3.60 -7.24
CA ILE A 146 7.76 2.61 -7.25
C ILE A 146 7.35 2.40 -8.70
N ASP A 147 7.57 1.19 -9.21
CA ASP A 147 7.23 0.79 -10.57
C ASP A 147 6.21 -0.36 -10.53
N PRO A 148 4.91 -0.06 -10.71
CA PRO A 148 3.88 -1.08 -10.72
C PRO A 148 3.92 -1.97 -11.97
N LYS A 149 4.58 -1.56 -13.06
CA LYS A 149 4.70 -2.38 -14.28
C LYS A 149 5.72 -3.49 -14.08
N THR A 150 6.86 -3.17 -13.49
CA THR A 150 7.90 -4.16 -13.16
C THR A 150 7.73 -4.77 -11.76
N LYS A 151 6.66 -4.38 -11.05
CA LYS A 151 6.33 -4.81 -9.69
C LYS A 151 7.53 -4.69 -8.74
N LYS A 152 8.14 -3.51 -8.74
CA LYS A 152 9.37 -3.24 -7.99
C LYS A 152 9.33 -1.92 -7.23
N VAL A 153 9.81 -1.94 -5.99
CA VAL A 153 10.12 -0.74 -5.21
C VAL A 153 11.60 -0.70 -4.89
N ILE A 154 12.20 0.48 -5.02
CA ILE A 154 13.59 0.73 -4.68
C ILE A 154 13.63 1.88 -3.68
N PHE A 155 14.21 1.60 -2.51
CA PHE A 155 14.68 2.59 -1.55
C PHE A 155 16.17 2.78 -1.79
N TYR A 156 16.59 4.00 -2.15
CA TYR A 156 17.99 4.33 -2.36
C TYR A 156 18.34 5.56 -1.53
N GLU A 157 19.18 5.34 -0.51
CA GLU A 157 19.53 6.31 0.52
C GLU A 157 18.30 7.04 1.09
N THR A 158 17.16 6.33 1.18
CA THR A 158 15.90 6.92 1.62
C THR A 158 15.99 7.21 3.11
N THR A 159 15.87 8.47 3.50
CA THR A 159 16.04 8.87 4.91
C THR A 159 14.70 9.19 5.56
N VAL A 160 14.47 8.63 6.74
CA VAL A 160 13.29 8.88 7.56
C VAL A 160 13.70 9.35 8.96
N LYS A 161 12.86 10.20 9.56
CA LYS A 161 13.11 10.78 10.89
C LYS A 161 12.18 10.17 11.91
N ASN A 162 12.72 9.74 13.04
CA ASN A 162 11.95 9.31 14.20
C ASN A 162 11.13 10.48 14.74
N THR A 163 9.82 10.30 14.84
CA THR A 163 8.87 11.35 15.26
C THR A 163 9.00 11.75 16.73
N ASN A 164 9.57 10.88 17.57
CA ASN A 164 9.74 11.13 19.00
C ASN A 164 11.13 11.69 19.33
N THR A 165 12.19 11.12 18.74
CA THR A 165 13.58 11.44 19.09
C THR A 165 14.25 12.37 18.09
N GLY A 166 13.72 12.48 16.87
CA GLY A 166 14.32 13.24 15.77
C GLY A 166 15.55 12.59 15.13
N THR A 167 15.95 11.41 15.58
CA THR A 167 17.05 10.62 15.00
C THR A 167 16.70 10.13 13.59
N LEU A 168 17.74 9.86 12.79
CA LEU A 168 17.58 9.47 11.40
C LEU A 168 17.84 7.98 11.20
N LEU A 169 17.08 7.39 10.29
CA LEU A 169 17.26 6.05 9.77
C LEU A 169 17.31 6.13 8.24
N THR A 170 18.29 5.48 7.63
CA THR A 170 18.43 5.40 6.18
C THR A 170 18.12 3.99 5.70
N LEU A 171 17.27 3.90 4.68
CA LEU A 171 16.78 2.68 4.07
C LEU A 171 17.43 2.49 2.72
N ASN A 172 17.93 1.27 2.48
CA ASN A 172 18.42 0.83 1.20
C ASN A 172 17.89 -0.56 0.89
N GLY A 173 17.23 -0.74 -0.25
CA GLY A 173 16.70 -2.05 -0.61
C GLY A 173 15.93 -2.03 -1.91
N THR A 174 15.83 -3.20 -2.53
CA THR A 174 14.94 -3.46 -3.66
C THR A 174 13.96 -4.54 -3.26
N LEU A 175 12.69 -4.26 -3.45
CA LEU A 175 11.57 -5.15 -3.13
C LEU A 175 10.81 -5.46 -4.41
N THR A 176 10.35 -6.69 -4.54
CA THR A 176 9.55 -7.15 -5.68
C THR A 176 8.29 -7.85 -5.20
N TRP A 177 7.25 -7.84 -6.03
CA TRP A 177 5.98 -8.50 -5.71
C TRP A 177 5.37 -9.19 -6.93
N ASN A 178 4.56 -10.23 -6.71
CA ASN A 178 3.93 -11.06 -7.76
C ASN A 178 2.42 -10.85 -7.90
#